data_AF-A0A2E0AGF8-F1
#
_entry.id   AF-A0A2E0AGF8-F1
#
_cell.length_a   1.000
_cell.length_b   1.000
_cell.length_c   1.000
_cell.angle_alpha   90.00
_cell.angle_beta   90.00
_cell.angle_gamma   90.00
#
_symmetry.space_group_name_H-M   'P 1'
#
loop_
_entity.id
_entity.type
_entity.pdbx_description
1 polymer ?
#
loop_
_entity_poly.entity_id
_entity_poly.type
_entity_poly.pdbx_seq_one_letter_code
_entity_poly.pdbx_strand_id
1 'polypeptide(L)'
;MLLENLNVNKLFSIVFSLVLLLAAFYVVLFGILAGQSSLTLMFGSPVWLTVLLLSFTLLLLASLEGSQIAIVSLSDRSVEQLSEVKGKYPSAFSTLQLLGSKMRSQQYLAGRQFFVIVTVFVIAQITSFPQLSYLPFSNVPVSDLPDWINLICFKLGFLGALIVLWTAQLIPQYFANRYPDLFLSFPGNSQIVRLCLLIESIGPTKPANWMSFVILNAVKKHQQG
;
A
#
# COMPACT_ATOMS: atom_id res chain seq x y z
N MET A 1 -33.12 -6.54 -23.07
CA MET A 1 -32.58 -7.63 -22.22
C MET A 1 -31.07 -7.52 -21.96
N LEU A 2 -30.17 -7.62 -22.94
CA LEU A 2 -28.70 -7.51 -22.69
C LEU A 2 -28.24 -6.11 -22.25
N LEU A 3 -28.77 -5.04 -22.86
CA LEU A 3 -28.43 -3.65 -22.48
C LEU A 3 -29.03 -3.22 -21.13
N GLU A 4 -30.13 -3.85 -20.71
CA GLU A 4 -30.82 -3.58 -19.45
C GLU A 4 -30.10 -4.27 -18.28
N ASN A 5 -29.66 -5.52 -18.47
CA ASN A 5 -28.80 -6.25 -17.53
C ASN A 5 -27.43 -5.57 -17.32
N LEU A 6 -26.89 -4.89 -18.35
CA LEU A 6 -25.65 -4.11 -18.21
C LEU A 6 -25.81 -2.90 -17.28
N ASN A 7 -26.98 -2.27 -17.20
CA ASN A 7 -27.25 -1.17 -16.28
C ASN A 7 -27.49 -1.66 -14.85
N VAL A 8 -28.22 -2.76 -14.67
CA VAL A 8 -28.49 -3.34 -13.34
C VAL A 8 -27.20 -3.81 -12.67
N ASN A 9 -26.32 -4.51 -13.38
CA ASN A 9 -25.04 -4.98 -12.82
C ASN A 9 -24.10 -3.83 -12.45
N LYS A 10 -24.05 -2.77 -13.27
CA LYS A 10 -23.27 -1.57 -12.98
C LYS A 10 -23.83 -0.82 -11.77
N LEU A 11 -25.15 -0.63 -11.71
CA LEU A 11 -25.81 0.01 -10.58
C LEU A 11 -25.56 -0.76 -9.29
N PHE A 12 -25.74 -2.09 -9.32
CA PHE A 12 -25.44 -2.96 -8.19
C PHE A 12 -23.99 -2.81 -7.74
N SER A 13 -23.03 -2.85 -8.66
CA SER A 13 -21.61 -2.71 -8.33
C SER A 13 -21.26 -1.35 -7.70
N ILE A 14 -21.89 -0.26 -8.17
CA ILE A 14 -21.69 1.08 -7.61
C ILE A 14 -22.26 1.16 -6.19
N VAL A 15 -23.52 0.71 -6.01
CA VAL A 15 -24.18 0.72 -4.70
C VAL A 15 -23.42 -0.15 -3.71
N PHE A 16 -23.05 -1.37 -4.11
CA PHE A 16 -22.27 -2.29 -3.28
C PHE A 16 -20.93 -1.69 -2.87
N SER A 17 -20.17 -1.14 -3.83
CA SER A 17 -18.87 -0.51 -3.55
C SER A 17 -18.99 0.67 -2.59
N LEU A 18 -20.05 1.48 -2.75
CA LEU A 18 -20.30 2.63 -1.87
C LEU A 18 -20.66 2.20 -0.45
N VAL A 19 -21.55 1.22 -0.30
CA VAL A 19 -21.92 0.67 1.01
C VAL A 19 -20.70 0.05 1.70
N LEU A 20 -19.90 -0.72 0.97
CA LEU A 20 -18.69 -1.35 1.49
C LEU A 20 -17.65 -0.30 1.93
N LEU A 21 -17.48 0.77 1.14
CA LEU A 21 -16.61 1.89 1.48
C LEU A 21 -17.04 2.55 2.79
N LEU A 22 -18.31 2.95 2.88
CA LEU A 22 -18.84 3.63 4.06
C LEU A 22 -18.78 2.74 5.31
N ALA A 23 -19.13 1.45 5.18
CA ALA A 23 -19.06 0.49 6.28
C ALA A 23 -17.63 0.28 6.76
N ALA A 24 -16.66 0.12 5.85
CA ALA A 24 -15.26 -0.04 6.20
C ALA A 24 -14.73 1.20 6.93
N PHE A 25 -14.96 2.40 6.39
CA PHE A 25 -14.55 3.66 7.03
C PHE A 25 -15.18 3.84 8.41
N TYR A 26 -16.49 3.55 8.54
CA TYR A 26 -17.20 3.62 9.81
C TYR A 26 -16.56 2.69 10.85
N VAL A 27 -16.45 1.39 10.56
CA VAL A 27 -15.91 0.42 11.52
C VAL A 27 -14.48 0.76 11.92
N VAL A 28 -13.61 1.07 10.95
CA VAL A 28 -12.18 1.26 11.23
C VAL A 28 -11.95 2.57 11.99
N LEU A 29 -12.50 3.68 11.50
CA LEU A 29 -12.25 4.99 12.12
C LEU A 29 -12.86 5.04 13.52
N PHE A 30 -14.11 4.62 13.67
CA PHE A 30 -14.76 4.64 14.97
C PHE A 30 -14.24 3.55 15.91
N GLY A 31 -13.81 2.40 15.40
CA GLY A 31 -13.14 1.36 16.20
C GLY A 31 -11.83 1.86 16.79
N ILE A 32 -11.03 2.61 16.02
CA ILE A 32 -9.80 3.24 16.51
C ILE A 32 -10.14 4.32 17.55
N LEU A 33 -11.11 5.20 17.27
CA LEU A 33 -11.50 6.27 18.20
C LEU A 33 -12.07 5.75 19.52
N ALA A 34 -12.74 4.59 19.49
CA ALA A 34 -13.22 3.89 20.67
C ALA A 34 -12.12 3.13 21.44
N GLY A 35 -10.86 3.19 20.98
CA GLY A 35 -9.72 2.53 21.62
C GLY A 35 -9.70 1.02 21.46
N GLN A 36 -10.42 0.47 20.47
CA GLN A 36 -10.59 -0.98 20.28
C GLN A 36 -9.53 -1.59 19.35
N SER A 37 -8.60 -0.79 18.82
CA SER A 37 -7.54 -1.30 17.94
C SER A 37 -6.62 -2.26 18.68
N SER A 38 -6.07 -3.26 17.97
CA SER A 38 -5.05 -4.17 18.53
C SER A 38 -3.86 -3.38 19.10
N LEU A 39 -3.43 -2.30 18.42
CA LEU A 39 -2.34 -1.45 18.90
C LEU A 39 -2.65 -0.78 20.25
N THR A 40 -3.86 -0.25 20.44
CA THR A 40 -4.29 0.39 21.69
C THR A 40 -4.46 -0.64 22.80
N LEU A 41 -5.14 -1.75 22.51
CA LEU A 41 -5.49 -2.76 23.51
C LEU A 41 -4.28 -3.59 23.97
N MET A 42 -3.43 -4.03 23.04
CA MET A 42 -2.32 -4.94 23.36
C MET A 42 -1.06 -4.19 23.80
N PHE A 43 -0.80 -3.01 23.22
CA PHE A 43 0.44 -2.27 23.45
C PHE A 43 0.25 -0.97 24.25
N GLY A 44 -0.99 -0.67 24.67
CA GLY A 44 -1.29 0.50 25.50
C GLY A 44 -1.10 1.85 24.79
N SER A 45 -1.09 1.86 23.46
CA SER A 45 -0.89 3.09 22.69
C SER A 45 -2.11 4.02 22.80
N PRO A 46 -1.94 5.30 23.14
CA PRO A 46 -3.06 6.23 23.20
C PRO A 46 -3.69 6.42 21.82
N VAL A 47 -4.99 6.69 21.79
CA VAL A 47 -5.79 6.78 20.55
C VAL A 47 -5.20 7.80 19.57
N TRP A 48 -4.76 8.97 20.04
CA TRP A 48 -4.17 10.01 19.20
C TRP A 48 -2.89 9.52 18.49
N LEU A 49 -2.06 8.71 19.16
CA LEU A 49 -0.84 8.17 18.60
C LEU A 49 -1.17 7.10 17.55
N THR A 50 -2.22 6.30 17.80
CA THR A 50 -2.70 5.30 16.84
C THR A 50 -3.22 5.96 15.56
N VAL A 51 -3.98 7.05 15.66
CA VAL A 51 -4.46 7.82 14.50
C VAL A 51 -3.31 8.49 13.75
N LEU A 52 -2.34 9.06 14.47
CA LEU A 52 -1.14 9.65 13.87
C LEU A 52 -0.33 8.60 13.12
N LEU A 53 -0.10 7.43 13.73
CA LEU A 53 0.65 6.34 13.13
C LEU A 53 -0.08 5.77 11.90
N LEU A 54 -1.41 5.66 11.94
CA LEU A 54 -2.19 5.27 10.77
C LEU A 54 -2.01 6.26 9.63
N SER A 55 -2.13 7.56 9.91
CA SER A 55 -1.99 8.61 8.90
C SER A 55 -0.60 8.59 8.28
N PHE A 56 0.44 8.48 9.11
CA PHE A 56 1.82 8.37 8.66
C PHE A 56 2.06 7.11 7.81
N THR A 57 1.60 5.95 8.25
CA THR A 57 1.81 4.68 7.55
C THR A 57 1.02 4.61 6.24
N LEU A 58 -0.19 5.16 6.17
CA LEU A 58 -0.94 5.28 4.92
C LEU A 58 -0.22 6.20 3.91
N LEU A 59 0.30 7.34 4.36
CA LEU A 59 1.09 8.25 3.52
C LEU A 59 2.40 7.60 3.04
N LEU A 60 3.10 6.89 3.94
CA LEU A 60 4.32 6.16 3.59
C LEU A 60 4.03 5.09 2.54
N LEU A 61 2.99 4.27 2.74
CA LEU A 61 2.59 3.24 1.78
C LEU A 61 2.15 3.85 0.44
N ALA A 62 1.39 4.96 0.48
CA ALA A 62 1.00 5.70 -0.71
C ALA A 62 2.19 6.18 -1.53
N SER A 63 3.18 6.76 -0.88
CA SER A 63 4.43 7.15 -1.52
C SER A 63 5.20 5.96 -2.07
N LEU A 64 5.29 4.84 -1.34
CA LEU A 64 5.97 3.62 -1.81
C LEU A 64 5.30 3.00 -3.04
N GLU A 65 3.96 2.95 -3.08
CA GLU A 65 3.17 2.43 -4.21
C GLU A 65 3.25 3.34 -5.43
N GLY A 66 2.98 4.64 -5.27
CA GLY A 66 3.00 5.57 -6.39
C GLY A 66 4.41 5.79 -6.95
N SER A 67 5.45 5.83 -6.10
CA SER A 67 6.83 6.07 -6.58
C SER A 67 7.34 4.91 -7.42
N GLN A 68 6.98 3.67 -7.09
CA GLN A 68 7.30 2.50 -7.92
C GLN A 68 6.75 2.67 -9.35
N ILE A 69 5.45 2.96 -9.48
CA ILE A 69 4.81 3.10 -10.79
C ILE A 69 5.41 4.27 -11.55
N ALA A 70 5.61 5.40 -10.88
CA ALA A 70 6.18 6.57 -11.52
C ALA A 70 7.61 6.32 -12.03
N ILE A 71 8.45 5.66 -11.24
CA ILE A 71 9.83 5.31 -11.64
C ILE A 71 9.81 4.38 -12.86
N VAL A 72 8.99 3.33 -12.85
CA VAL A 72 8.87 2.38 -13.97
C VAL A 72 8.34 3.08 -15.22
N SER A 73 7.35 3.96 -15.09
CA SER A 73 6.81 4.72 -16.22
C SER A 73 7.83 5.70 -16.81
N LEU A 74 8.72 6.26 -15.98
CA LEU A 74 9.72 7.23 -16.40
C LEU A 74 11.02 6.59 -16.88
N SER A 75 11.31 5.33 -16.51
CA SER A 75 12.54 4.63 -16.93
C SER A 75 12.59 4.35 -18.43
N ASP A 76 11.45 4.36 -19.11
CA ASP A 76 11.34 4.10 -20.55
C ASP A 76 11.33 5.36 -21.41
N ARG A 77 11.44 6.57 -20.81
CA ARG A 77 11.39 7.85 -21.54
C ARG A 77 12.70 8.16 -22.26
N SER A 78 12.60 8.86 -23.40
CA SER A 78 13.77 9.32 -24.18
C SER A 78 14.53 10.45 -23.47
N VAL A 79 15.76 10.74 -23.92
CA VAL A 79 16.63 11.79 -23.35
C VAL A 79 16.00 13.18 -23.46
N GLU A 80 15.28 13.45 -24.55
CA GLU A 80 14.56 14.70 -24.81
C GLU A 80 13.41 14.88 -23.81
N GLN A 81 12.65 13.82 -23.55
CA GLN A 81 11.54 13.83 -22.59
C GLN A 81 12.04 14.01 -21.15
N LEU A 82 13.20 13.43 -20.81
CA LEU A 82 13.84 13.65 -19.50
C LEU A 82 14.34 15.08 -19.32
N SER A 83 14.75 15.74 -20.41
CA SER A 83 15.19 17.14 -20.39
C SER A 83 14.01 18.09 -20.11
N GLU A 84 12.81 17.79 -20.60
CA GLU A 84 11.59 18.51 -20.26
C GLU A 84 11.22 18.35 -18.78
N VAL A 85 11.32 17.12 -18.24
CA VAL A 85 11.10 16.84 -16.80
C VAL A 85 12.09 17.61 -15.94
N LYS A 86 13.36 17.75 -16.35
CA LYS A 86 14.36 18.55 -15.62
C LYS A 86 13.94 20.02 -15.47
N GLY A 87 13.38 20.62 -16.54
CA GLY A 87 12.94 22.01 -16.53
C GLY A 87 11.72 22.26 -15.64
N LYS A 88 10.79 21.30 -15.59
CA LYS A 88 9.51 21.45 -14.90
C LYS A 88 9.48 20.87 -13.48
N TYR A 89 10.21 19.77 -13.25
CA TYR A 89 10.22 19.00 -12.01
C TYR A 89 11.66 18.55 -11.63
N PRO A 90 12.51 19.46 -11.13
CA PRO A 90 13.93 19.16 -10.85
C PRO A 90 14.11 18.07 -9.78
N SER A 91 13.21 17.99 -8.79
CA SER A 91 13.23 16.94 -7.77
C SER A 91 13.01 15.55 -8.36
N ALA A 92 12.02 15.42 -9.26
CA ALA A 92 11.73 14.16 -9.95
C ALA A 92 12.93 13.73 -10.82
N PHE A 93 13.51 14.68 -11.57
CA PHE A 93 14.70 14.42 -12.37
C PHE A 93 15.89 13.97 -11.52
N SER A 94 16.15 14.61 -10.38
CA SER A 94 17.23 14.20 -9.47
C SER A 94 17.04 12.77 -8.96
N THR A 95 15.79 12.39 -8.68
CA THR A 95 15.44 11.04 -8.22
C THR A 95 15.64 10.00 -9.31
N LEU A 96 15.29 10.33 -10.56
CA LEU A 96 15.57 9.47 -11.72
C LEU A 96 17.07 9.32 -11.97
N GLN A 97 17.86 10.39 -11.81
CA GLN A 97 19.32 10.31 -11.92
C GLN A 97 19.94 9.40 -10.85
N LEU A 98 19.42 9.42 -9.61
CA LEU A 98 19.85 8.47 -8.57
C LEU A 98 19.63 7.02 -9.02
N LEU A 99 18.54 6.76 -9.73
CA LEU A 99 18.15 5.45 -10.25
C LEU A 99 18.67 5.16 -11.67
N GLY A 100 19.59 5.98 -12.19
CA GLY A 100 20.01 6.01 -13.60
C GLY A 100 20.63 4.74 -14.18
N SER A 101 20.64 3.62 -13.45
CA SER A 101 20.92 2.29 -13.96
C SER A 101 19.77 1.33 -13.68
N LYS A 102 19.56 0.37 -14.59
CA LYS A 102 18.58 -0.72 -14.38
C LYS A 102 18.84 -1.47 -13.08
N MET A 103 20.12 -1.66 -12.73
CA MET A 103 20.53 -2.28 -11.46
C MET A 103 20.04 -1.48 -10.26
N ARG A 104 20.26 -0.15 -10.21
CA ARG A 104 19.76 0.66 -9.09
C ARG A 104 18.24 0.71 -8.99
N SER A 105 17.56 0.69 -10.13
CA SER A 105 16.10 0.57 -10.16
C SER A 105 15.61 -0.76 -9.54
N GLN A 106 16.31 -1.88 -9.84
CA GLN A 106 16.03 -3.17 -9.19
C GLN A 106 16.34 -3.17 -7.69
N GLN A 107 17.44 -2.53 -7.28
CA GLN A 107 17.78 -2.39 -5.86
C GLN A 107 16.73 -1.58 -5.10
N TYR A 108 16.25 -0.49 -5.69
CA TYR A 108 15.14 0.29 -5.16
C TYR A 108 13.87 -0.57 -5.01
N LEU A 109 13.49 -1.34 -6.04
CA LEU A 109 12.32 -2.23 -5.99
C LEU A 109 12.41 -3.23 -4.84
N ALA A 110 13.58 -3.83 -4.65
CA ALA A 110 13.83 -4.76 -3.55
C ALA A 110 13.72 -4.06 -2.18
N GLY A 111 14.43 -2.94 -2.00
CA GLY A 111 14.43 -2.19 -0.74
C GLY A 111 13.06 -1.62 -0.36
N ARG A 112 12.27 -1.18 -1.35
CA ARG A 112 10.89 -0.73 -1.18
C ARG A 112 10.01 -1.83 -0.60
N GLN A 113 10.14 -3.07 -1.07
CA GLN A 113 9.30 -4.18 -0.60
C GLN A 113 9.43 -4.45 0.91
N PHE A 114 10.63 -4.22 1.47
CA PHE A 114 10.82 -4.30 2.92
C PHE A 114 9.95 -3.28 3.66
N PHE A 115 9.98 -2.01 3.24
CA PHE A 115 9.13 -0.98 3.84
C PHE A 115 7.64 -1.25 3.64
N VAL A 116 7.23 -1.78 2.48
CA VAL A 116 5.84 -2.16 2.24
C VAL A 116 5.36 -3.18 3.26
N ILE A 117 6.12 -4.26 3.49
CA ILE A 117 5.74 -5.32 4.43
C ILE A 117 5.67 -4.77 5.86
N VAL A 118 6.68 -4.02 6.30
CA VAL A 118 6.68 -3.41 7.63
C VAL A 118 5.48 -2.47 7.81
N THR A 119 5.21 -1.64 6.82
CA THR A 119 4.10 -0.67 6.85
C THR A 119 2.75 -1.36 6.90
N VAL A 120 2.52 -2.36 6.05
CA VAL A 120 1.27 -3.15 6.02
C VAL A 120 1.08 -3.90 7.34
N PHE A 121 2.14 -4.43 7.94
CA PHE A 121 2.06 -5.10 9.24
C PHE A 121 1.61 -4.15 10.36
N VAL A 122 2.18 -2.94 10.42
CA VAL A 122 1.78 -1.91 11.39
C VAL A 122 0.33 -1.50 11.18
N ILE A 123 -0.07 -1.25 9.94
CA ILE A 123 -1.45 -0.90 9.58
C ILE A 123 -2.43 -2.02 9.99
N ALA A 124 -2.08 -3.29 9.77
CA ALA A 124 -2.92 -4.42 10.18
C ALA A 124 -3.15 -4.43 11.69
N GLN A 125 -2.15 -4.09 12.51
CA GLN A 125 -2.31 -3.96 13.96
C GLN A 125 -3.18 -2.76 14.36
N ILE A 126 -3.18 -1.67 13.57
CA ILE A 126 -4.03 -0.50 13.85
C ILE A 126 -5.48 -0.77 13.45
N THR A 127 -5.71 -1.56 12.40
CA THR A 127 -7.02 -1.72 11.76
C THR A 127 -7.72 -3.05 12.07
N SER A 128 -7.16 -3.86 12.98
CA SER A 128 -7.77 -5.08 13.50
C SER A 128 -8.38 -4.85 14.88
N PHE A 129 -9.54 -5.45 15.13
CA PHE A 129 -10.35 -5.26 16.34
C PHE A 129 -10.70 -6.61 16.99
N PRO A 130 -9.72 -7.32 17.58
CA PRO A 130 -9.89 -8.72 17.99
C PRO A 130 -10.83 -8.92 19.19
N GLN A 131 -11.03 -7.88 20.02
CA GLN A 131 -11.86 -7.92 21.24
C GLN A 131 -13.15 -7.08 21.11
N LEU A 132 -13.54 -6.73 19.89
CA LEU A 132 -14.72 -5.90 19.64
C LEU A 132 -16.00 -6.66 20.04
N SER A 133 -16.64 -6.19 21.12
CA SER A 133 -17.88 -6.80 21.64
C SER A 133 -19.14 -6.18 21.04
N TYR A 134 -19.10 -4.87 20.78
CA TYR A 134 -20.19 -4.10 20.18
C TYR A 134 -19.64 -3.33 18.98
N LEU A 135 -20.48 -3.14 17.97
CA LEU A 135 -20.13 -2.27 16.86
C LEU A 135 -19.91 -0.83 17.38
N PRO A 136 -18.87 -0.11 16.89
CA PRO A 136 -18.48 1.18 17.45
C PRO A 136 -19.65 2.18 17.46
N PHE A 137 -19.90 2.85 18.58
CA PHE A 137 -20.99 3.83 18.73
C PHE A 137 -22.38 3.28 18.37
N SER A 138 -22.62 1.98 18.57
CA SER A 138 -23.93 1.35 18.42
C SER A 138 -24.17 0.32 19.52
N ASN A 139 -25.43 -0.04 19.74
CA ASN A 139 -25.81 -1.06 20.73
C ASN A 139 -25.91 -2.47 20.12
N VAL A 140 -25.38 -2.68 18.91
CA VAL A 140 -25.45 -3.96 18.22
C VAL A 140 -24.27 -4.83 18.67
N PRO A 141 -24.52 -5.98 19.32
CA PRO A 141 -23.48 -6.93 19.68
C PRO A 141 -22.85 -7.53 18.42
N VAL A 142 -21.53 -7.68 18.42
CA VAL A 142 -20.83 -8.39 17.33
C VAL A 142 -21.16 -9.89 17.36
N SER A 143 -21.62 -10.43 18.49
CA SER A 143 -22.11 -11.82 18.63
C SER A 143 -23.37 -12.10 17.81
N ASP A 144 -24.14 -11.07 17.46
CA ASP A 144 -25.35 -11.23 16.67
C ASP A 144 -25.03 -11.40 15.17
N LEU A 145 -23.77 -11.13 14.79
CA LEU A 145 -23.27 -11.35 13.42
C LEU A 145 -22.82 -12.80 13.24
N PRO A 146 -22.98 -13.37 12.04
CA PRO A 146 -22.41 -14.66 11.68
C PRO A 146 -20.91 -14.74 12.00
N ASP A 147 -20.46 -15.88 12.54
CA ASP A 147 -19.07 -16.07 12.99
C ASP A 147 -18.02 -15.75 11.91
N TRP A 148 -18.32 -16.10 10.66
CA TRP A 148 -17.43 -15.83 9.53
C TRP A 148 -17.28 -14.34 9.23
N ILE A 149 -18.33 -13.54 9.44
CA ILE A 149 -18.27 -12.07 9.31
C ILE A 149 -17.41 -11.53 10.44
N ASN A 150 -17.60 -12.01 11.67
CA ASN A 150 -16.80 -11.57 12.80
C ASN A 150 -15.30 -11.85 12.59
N LEU A 151 -15.01 -13.08 12.15
CA LEU A 151 -13.66 -13.51 11.85
C LEU A 151 -13.00 -12.66 10.75
N ILE A 152 -13.66 -12.52 9.60
CA ILE A 152 -13.06 -11.86 8.44
C ILE A 152 -13.00 -10.33 8.63
N CYS A 153 -14.11 -9.71 9.03
CA CYS A 153 -14.20 -8.26 9.07
C CYS A 153 -13.44 -7.63 10.25
N PHE A 154 -13.53 -8.22 11.44
CA PHE A 154 -12.99 -7.60 12.67
C PHE A 154 -11.71 -8.27 13.17
N LYS A 155 -11.67 -9.61 13.26
CA LYS A 155 -10.49 -10.32 13.78
C LYS A 155 -9.31 -10.32 12.81
N LEU A 156 -9.57 -10.57 11.52
CA LEU A 156 -8.54 -10.52 10.47
C LEU A 156 -8.28 -9.10 9.95
N GLY A 157 -9.15 -8.13 10.26
CA GLY A 157 -8.97 -6.74 9.83
C GLY A 157 -9.22 -6.51 8.33
N PHE A 158 -10.04 -7.33 7.67
CA PHE A 158 -10.29 -7.19 6.24
C PHE A 158 -10.84 -5.81 5.83
N LEU A 159 -11.69 -5.20 6.66
CA LEU A 159 -12.19 -3.85 6.43
C LEU A 159 -11.05 -2.80 6.47
N GLY A 160 -10.07 -3.00 7.34
CA GLY A 160 -8.83 -2.24 7.35
C GLY A 160 -8.06 -2.38 6.04
N ALA A 161 -7.87 -3.61 5.57
CA ALA A 161 -7.21 -3.89 4.30
C ALA A 161 -7.90 -3.22 3.10
N LEU A 162 -9.23 -3.13 3.08
CA LEU A 162 -9.96 -2.42 2.03
C LEU A 162 -9.68 -0.91 2.04
N ILE A 163 -9.66 -0.27 3.20
CA ILE A 163 -9.30 1.16 3.30
C ILE A 163 -7.89 1.38 2.75
N VAL A 164 -6.95 0.52 3.10
CA VAL A 164 -5.56 0.59 2.65
C VAL A 164 -5.47 0.41 1.14
N LEU A 165 -6.17 -0.59 0.61
CA LEU A 165 -6.25 -0.86 -0.82
C LEU A 165 -6.72 0.39 -1.57
N TRP A 166 -7.81 1.03 -1.14
CA TRP A 166 -8.31 2.21 -1.84
C TRP A 166 -7.42 3.44 -1.65
N THR A 167 -7.05 3.75 -0.41
CA THR A 167 -6.44 5.05 -0.07
C THR A 167 -4.93 5.07 -0.26
N ALA A 168 -4.23 4.01 0.13
CA ALA A 168 -2.77 3.96 0.12
C ALA A 168 -2.20 3.18 -1.07
N GLN A 169 -3.00 2.34 -1.75
CA GLN A 169 -2.52 1.60 -2.91
C GLN A 169 -3.11 2.15 -4.22
N LEU A 170 -4.42 2.04 -4.43
CA LEU A 170 -5.02 2.34 -5.73
C LEU A 170 -5.01 3.83 -6.09
N ILE A 171 -5.37 4.75 -5.17
CA ILE A 171 -5.34 6.19 -5.46
C ILE A 171 -3.94 6.66 -5.91
N PRO A 172 -2.85 6.38 -5.16
CA PRO A 172 -1.49 6.72 -5.58
C PRO A 172 -1.08 6.05 -6.89
N GLN A 173 -1.46 4.79 -7.10
CA GLN A 173 -1.12 4.07 -8.34
C GLN A 173 -1.79 4.69 -9.57
N TYR A 174 -3.08 5.02 -9.49
CA TYR A 174 -3.81 5.69 -10.57
C TYR A 174 -3.25 7.08 -10.87
N PHE A 175 -2.92 7.84 -9.81
CA PHE A 175 -2.33 9.16 -9.97
C PHE A 175 -0.93 9.08 -10.61
N ALA A 176 -0.07 8.19 -10.11
CA ALA A 176 1.29 8.01 -10.62
C ALA A 176 1.32 7.50 -12.06
N ASN A 177 0.35 6.68 -12.47
CA ASN A 177 0.22 6.23 -13.85
C ASN A 177 -0.09 7.39 -14.80
N ARG A 178 -0.97 8.32 -14.39
CA ARG A 178 -1.40 9.46 -15.22
C ARG A 178 -0.41 10.63 -15.20
N TYR A 179 0.22 10.89 -14.06
CA TYR A 179 1.13 12.03 -13.84
C TYR A 179 2.39 11.60 -13.07
N PRO A 180 3.25 10.75 -13.65
CA PRO A 180 4.38 10.16 -12.95
C PRO A 180 5.45 11.18 -12.53
N ASP A 181 5.72 12.16 -13.39
CA ASP A 181 6.67 13.25 -13.16
C ASP A 181 6.22 14.16 -12.01
N LEU A 182 4.94 14.52 -11.98
CA LEU A 182 4.35 15.27 -10.88
C LEU A 182 4.37 14.47 -9.57
N PHE A 183 4.01 13.19 -9.61
CA PHE A 183 4.01 12.36 -8.41
C PHE A 183 5.42 12.28 -7.80
N LEU A 184 6.46 11.98 -8.58
CA LEU A 184 7.84 11.95 -8.05
C LEU A 184 8.33 13.30 -7.54
N SER A 185 7.75 14.40 -8.01
CA SER A 185 8.11 15.73 -7.52
C SER A 185 7.55 16.04 -6.12
N PHE A 186 6.57 15.27 -5.63
CA PHE A 186 6.00 15.48 -4.30
C PHE A 186 7.05 15.38 -3.18
N PRO A 187 6.91 16.23 -2.14
CA PRO A 187 7.83 16.21 -1.01
C PRO A 187 7.81 14.85 -0.33
N GLY A 188 8.99 14.32 0.02
CA GLY A 188 9.15 13.02 0.66
C GLY A 188 9.50 11.88 -0.30
N ASN A 189 9.08 11.93 -1.57
CA ASN A 189 9.33 10.83 -2.50
C ASN A 189 10.82 10.62 -2.78
N SER A 190 11.62 11.69 -2.92
CA SER A 190 13.07 11.58 -3.08
C SER A 190 13.74 10.94 -1.86
N GLN A 191 13.30 11.30 -0.66
CA GLN A 191 13.79 10.73 0.59
C GLN A 191 13.44 9.25 0.70
N ILE A 192 12.22 8.87 0.35
CA ILE A 192 11.76 7.47 0.36
C ILE A 192 12.59 6.63 -0.60
N VAL A 193 12.89 7.13 -1.81
CA VAL A 193 13.76 6.43 -2.76
C VAL A 193 15.16 6.20 -2.17
N ARG A 194 15.75 7.21 -1.53
CA ARG A 194 17.06 7.08 -0.86
C ARG A 194 17.02 6.08 0.30
N LEU A 195 15.96 6.09 1.10
CA LEU A 195 15.77 5.13 2.19
C LEU A 195 15.64 3.70 1.66
N CYS A 196 14.91 3.49 0.57
CA CYS A 196 14.79 2.17 -0.06
C CYS A 196 16.15 1.65 -0.54
N LEU A 197 16.94 2.50 -1.20
CA LEU A 197 18.31 2.16 -1.62
C LEU A 197 19.24 1.87 -0.42
N LEU A 198 19.09 2.62 0.68
CA LEU A 198 19.84 2.39 1.92
C LEU A 198 19.49 1.03 2.53
N ILE A 199 18.20 0.70 2.63
CA ILE A 199 17.77 -0.61 3.15
C ILE A 199 18.31 -1.74 2.26
N GLU A 200 18.22 -1.63 0.94
CA GLU A 200 18.79 -2.64 0.06
C GLU A 200 20.31 -2.82 0.29
N SER A 201 21.02 -1.71 0.53
CA SER A 201 22.47 -1.74 0.80
C SER A 201 22.79 -2.51 2.09
N ILE A 202 21.98 -2.33 3.14
CA ILE A 202 22.08 -3.10 4.41
C ILE A 202 21.87 -4.60 4.14
N GLY A 203 20.94 -4.93 3.25
CA GLY A 203 20.78 -6.28 2.71
C GLY A 203 19.73 -7.22 3.31
N PRO A 204 18.65 -6.78 4.00
CA PRO A 204 17.56 -7.69 4.38
C PRO A 204 16.87 -8.30 3.15
N THR A 205 17.08 -7.75 1.96
CA THR A 205 16.55 -8.23 0.68
C THR A 205 17.49 -9.21 -0.05
N LYS A 206 18.76 -9.33 0.38
CA LYS A 206 19.77 -10.20 -0.24
C LYS A 206 19.43 -11.71 -0.22
N PRO A 207 18.74 -12.25 0.80
CA PRO A 207 18.31 -13.65 0.78
C PRO A 207 17.47 -14.01 -0.47
N ALA A 208 16.61 -13.10 -0.94
CA ALA A 208 15.82 -13.32 -2.15
C ALA A 208 16.70 -13.46 -3.40
N ASN A 209 17.81 -12.72 -3.49
CA ASN A 209 18.77 -12.84 -4.58
C ASN A 209 19.53 -14.19 -4.55
N TRP A 210 19.86 -14.70 -3.36
CA TRP A 210 20.49 -16.02 -3.24
C TRP A 210 19.54 -17.13 -3.66
N MET A 211 18.28 -17.05 -3.22
CA MET A 211 17.24 -18.02 -3.57
C MET A 211 16.95 -18.00 -5.08
N SER A 212 16.89 -16.83 -5.71
CA SER A 212 16.68 -16.73 -7.16
C SER A 212 17.85 -17.36 -7.95
N PHE A 213 19.09 -17.17 -7.50
CA PHE A 213 20.25 -17.82 -8.12
C PHE A 213 20.19 -19.35 -8.04
N VAL A 214 19.81 -19.90 -6.88
CA VAL A 214 19.64 -21.35 -6.70
C VAL A 214 18.56 -21.89 -7.65
N ILE A 215 17.42 -21.22 -7.74
CA ILE A 215 16.31 -21.61 -8.63
C ILE A 215 16.77 -21.57 -10.10
N LEU A 216 17.44 -20.50 -10.52
CA LEU A 216 17.92 -20.35 -11.89
C LEU A 216 18.91 -21.46 -12.27
N ASN A 217 19.79 -21.87 -11.35
CA ASN A 217 20.72 -22.97 -11.59
C ASN A 217 20.01 -24.31 -11.68
N ALA A 218 18.98 -24.55 -10.85
CA ALA A 218 18.15 -25.75 -10.94
C ALA A 218 17.41 -25.84 -12.28
N VAL A 219 16.83 -24.73 -12.75
CA VAL A 219 16.13 -24.66 -14.04
C VAL A 219 17.09 -24.93 -15.20
N LYS A 220 18.28 -24.30 -15.20
CA LYS A 220 19.29 -24.53 -16.24
C LYS A 220 19.73 -25.99 -16.33
N LYS A 221 19.88 -26.65 -15.18
CA LYS A 221 20.24 -28.08 -15.12
C LYS A 221 19.16 -28.97 -15.74
N HIS A 222 17.89 -28.63 -15.57
CA HIS A 222 16.77 -29.34 -16.19
C HIS A 222 16.61 -29.09 -17.68
N GLN A 223 17.08 -27.96 -18.21
CA GLN A 223 17.04 -27.68 -19.66
C GLN A 223 18.18 -28.31 -20.45
N GLN A 224 19.21 -28.82 -19.76
CA GLN A 224 20.42 -29.40 -20.37
C GLN A 224 20.47 -30.94 -20.32
N GLY A 225 19.47 -31.60 -19.73
CA GLY A 225 19.33 -33.06 -19.68
C GLY A 225 17.99 -33.49 -20.26
#